data_AF-S0E8L9-F1
#
_entry.id   AF-S0E8L9-F1
#
_cell.length_a   1.000
_cell.length_b   1.000
_cell.length_c   1.000
_cell.angle_alpha   90.00
_cell.angle_beta   90.00
_cell.angle_gamma   90.00
#
_symmetry.space_group_name_H-M   'P 1'
#
loop_
_entity.id
_entity.type
_entity.pdbx_description
1 polymer ?
#
loop_
_entity_poly.entity_id
_entity_poly.type
_entity_poly.pdbx_seq_one_letter_code
_entity_poly.pdbx_strand_id
1 'polypeptide(L)'
;MGRDSDRDDGDERNHRKRPANDEPQDDLPQPYNAKSLQPAKRRALSPSEQPRKLKRPGARARISEAEREAIRQRQLEREREAAAEEAAEAEQERIRNNSDLVRHHYNNVPERGRDWRTRDSKIKGLRVFNNWIKSCIIQRYSPDEDHTPGSREAGRSSGKDLLVLDMGCGKGGDLNKWQQAPQPIQLYVGLDPADVSIEQARDRYRTLGSRGGRGGRGGHRRPPPRLFDARFHVKDCFGESIENLDIIQQVGFDPSPMNRRGFDVVSMMFSMHYAFESEKNARNMLRNVAGALKKGGRFIGCIPNSDVLGERVRRFNEEAAAKRAAKQSEEKDGDGSTTPQQTEPEDGELEEGEEEPTAEWGNSIYRVRFPGKTPDDGVFRPAFGWKYNFFLDEAVEEVPEYVVPWEAFRALAEDYNLELQFHRTFPEIWEAEKDDRELGPLSERMGVRERGGGPLLVSDEEMEAASFYVGFCFYKV
;
A
#
# COMPACT_ATOMS: atom_id res chain seq x y z
N MET A 1 60.17 -36.63 39.57
CA MET A 1 59.68 -35.68 40.59
C MET A 1 58.21 -35.47 40.25
N GLY A 2 57.20 -36.09 40.88
CA GLY A 2 56.99 -36.46 42.29
C GLY A 2 56.42 -35.23 43.03
N ARG A 3 55.23 -35.22 43.64
CA ARG A 3 54.29 -36.24 44.21
C ARG A 3 52.83 -35.86 43.83
N ASP A 4 51.84 -36.73 43.61
CA ASP A 4 51.20 -37.80 44.43
C ASP A 4 50.38 -37.33 45.66
N SER A 5 49.04 -37.40 45.54
CA SER A 5 48.03 -38.06 46.43
C SER A 5 46.64 -37.38 46.27
N ASP A 6 45.55 -37.92 45.72
CA ASP A 6 44.84 -39.22 45.86
C ASP A 6 43.81 -39.23 47.03
N ARG A 7 42.57 -39.75 46.76
CA ARG A 7 41.53 -40.26 47.71
C ARG A 7 40.68 -39.30 48.59
N ASP A 8 39.45 -39.62 49.04
CA ASP A 8 38.44 -40.66 48.68
C ASP A 8 37.03 -40.32 49.27
N ASP A 9 36.00 -41.07 48.83
CA ASP A 9 34.73 -41.52 49.48
C ASP A 9 34.01 -40.80 50.65
N GLY A 10 32.67 -41.01 50.74
CA GLY A 10 32.01 -41.26 52.05
C GLY A 10 30.66 -40.60 52.36
N ASP A 11 29.57 -41.37 52.24
CA ASP A 11 28.21 -41.17 52.80
C ASP A 11 28.18 -40.72 54.29
N GLU A 12 27.28 -39.78 54.67
CA GLU A 12 26.25 -40.08 55.70
C GLU A 12 25.12 -39.04 55.88
N ARG A 13 24.00 -39.57 56.37
CA ARG A 13 22.69 -38.93 56.67
C ARG A 13 22.84 -37.94 57.87
N ASN A 14 21.97 -36.95 58.14
CA ASN A 14 20.56 -37.14 58.50
C ASN A 14 19.82 -35.82 58.91
N HIS A 15 18.50 -35.79 58.73
CA HIS A 15 17.47 -35.10 59.54
C HIS A 15 17.44 -33.57 59.87
N ARG A 16 16.37 -32.91 59.34
CA ARG A 16 15.20 -32.28 60.03
C ARG A 16 14.94 -30.74 59.96
N LYS A 17 13.74 -30.44 59.39
CA LYS A 17 12.74 -29.37 59.71
C LYS A 17 12.94 -27.90 59.23
N ARG A 18 12.24 -27.58 58.13
CA ARG A 18 11.07 -26.64 57.94
C ARG A 18 10.86 -25.45 58.93
N PRO A 19 10.15 -24.35 58.53
CA PRO A 19 9.44 -24.04 57.25
C PRO A 19 10.00 -22.73 56.60
N ALA A 20 9.37 -21.90 55.73
CA ALA A 20 8.01 -21.78 55.15
C ALA A 20 8.01 -20.99 53.79
N ASN A 21 6.84 -20.95 53.11
CA ASN A 21 6.10 -19.86 52.41
C ASN A 21 6.84 -18.63 51.80
N ASP A 22 6.41 -18.02 50.68
CA ASP A 22 5.31 -18.24 49.71
C ASP A 22 5.65 -17.52 48.37
N GLU A 23 5.12 -17.98 47.23
CA GLU A 23 4.64 -17.20 46.06
C GLU A 23 4.04 -18.19 45.03
N PRO A 24 3.07 -17.79 44.17
CA PRO A 24 2.14 -18.72 43.52
C PRO A 24 2.57 -19.18 42.12
N GLN A 25 2.22 -20.42 41.76
CA GLN A 25 2.38 -20.93 40.39
C GLN A 25 1.03 -21.25 39.75
N ASP A 26 0.90 -20.87 38.48
CA ASP A 26 -0.30 -20.92 37.65
C ASP A 26 -0.50 -22.35 37.09
N ASP A 27 -1.47 -23.08 37.65
CA ASP A 27 -1.74 -24.49 37.32
C ASP A 27 -3.03 -24.62 36.50
N LEU A 28 -2.88 -24.86 35.19
CA LEU A 28 -3.98 -25.16 34.28
C LEU A 28 -4.69 -26.49 34.68
N PRO A 29 -6.03 -26.58 34.62
CA PRO A 29 -6.75 -27.75 35.14
C PRO A 29 -6.40 -29.09 34.45
N GLN A 30 -5.92 -30.04 35.25
CA GLN A 30 -5.68 -31.44 34.88
C GLN A 30 -6.94 -32.18 34.38
N PRO A 31 -6.81 -33.23 33.54
CA PRO A 31 -7.94 -33.90 32.92
C PRO A 31 -8.85 -34.65 33.92
N TYR A 32 -10.16 -34.53 33.69
CA TYR A 32 -11.23 -34.98 34.58
C TYR A 32 -11.28 -36.52 34.77
N ASN A 33 -10.87 -37.01 35.94
CA ASN A 33 -10.87 -38.45 36.24
C ASN A 33 -12.24 -38.96 36.73
N ALA A 34 -13.09 -39.33 35.77
CA ALA A 34 -14.48 -39.79 35.98
C ALA A 34 -14.65 -41.05 36.86
N LYS A 35 -13.57 -41.76 37.23
CA LYS A 35 -13.63 -42.97 38.08
C LYS A 35 -13.68 -42.70 39.59
N SER A 36 -13.60 -41.44 40.02
CA SER A 36 -13.61 -41.04 41.44
C SER A 36 -15.01 -40.71 42.01
N LEU A 37 -16.06 -40.69 41.18
CA LEU A 37 -17.42 -40.36 41.59
C LEU A 37 -18.05 -41.48 42.42
N GLN A 38 -18.34 -41.21 43.70
CA GLN A 38 -19.12 -42.14 44.53
C GLN A 38 -20.54 -42.33 43.97
N PRO A 39 -21.10 -43.54 43.98
CA PRO A 39 -22.48 -43.77 43.54
C PRO A 39 -23.45 -43.00 44.45
N ALA A 40 -24.36 -42.25 43.84
CA ALA A 40 -25.33 -41.43 44.56
C ALA A 40 -26.18 -42.30 45.52
N LYS A 41 -26.19 -41.93 46.81
CA LYS A 41 -27.02 -42.59 47.83
C LYS A 41 -28.49 -42.53 47.39
N ARG A 42 -29.07 -43.68 47.04
CA ARG A 42 -30.51 -43.83 46.76
C ARG A 42 -31.29 -43.37 48.00
N ARG A 43 -31.98 -42.23 47.89
CA ARG A 43 -32.99 -41.81 48.89
C ARG A 43 -34.14 -42.81 48.86
N ALA A 44 -34.59 -43.25 50.02
CA ALA A 44 -35.79 -44.05 50.15
C ALA A 44 -37.01 -43.29 49.60
N LEU A 45 -37.86 -43.97 48.81
CA LEU A 45 -39.15 -43.44 48.43
C LEU A 45 -40.08 -43.49 49.65
N SER A 46 -40.57 -42.32 50.07
CA SER A 46 -41.69 -42.24 51.00
C SER A 46 -43.00 -42.54 50.25
N PRO A 47 -43.85 -43.48 50.70
CA PRO A 47 -45.14 -43.74 50.09
C PRO A 47 -46.10 -42.60 50.41
N SER A 48 -46.40 -41.76 49.42
CA SER A 48 -47.36 -40.67 49.54
C SER A 48 -48.01 -40.40 48.19
N GLU A 49 -49.16 -41.05 47.96
CA GLU A 49 -50.04 -40.80 46.82
C GLU A 49 -50.81 -39.48 47.01
N GLN A 50 -50.09 -38.37 47.06
CA GLN A 50 -50.69 -37.05 46.90
C GLN A 50 -49.94 -36.31 45.78
N PRO A 51 -50.65 -35.85 44.72
CA PRO A 51 -50.01 -35.09 43.65
C PRO A 51 -49.41 -33.82 44.26
N ARG A 52 -48.08 -33.70 44.22
CA ARG A 52 -47.37 -32.51 44.67
C ARG A 52 -47.90 -31.31 43.88
N LYS A 53 -48.73 -30.47 44.53
CA LYS A 53 -49.20 -29.21 43.95
C LYS A 53 -47.99 -28.43 43.49
N LEU A 54 -47.86 -28.25 42.17
CA LEU A 54 -46.87 -27.37 41.56
C LEU A 54 -46.93 -26.02 42.28
N LYS A 55 -45.82 -25.64 42.92
CA LYS A 55 -45.71 -24.31 43.53
C LYS A 55 -45.96 -23.30 42.42
N ARG A 56 -47.06 -22.55 42.52
CA ARG A 56 -47.32 -21.40 41.64
C ARG A 56 -46.07 -20.52 41.66
N PRO A 57 -45.52 -20.09 40.51
CA PRO A 57 -44.36 -19.21 40.50
C PRO A 57 -44.64 -17.99 41.38
N GLY A 58 -43.82 -17.78 42.40
CA GLY A 58 -43.96 -16.63 43.28
C GLY A 58 -43.81 -15.34 42.48
N ALA A 59 -44.41 -14.24 42.94
CA ALA A 59 -44.43 -12.97 42.20
C ALA A 59 -43.04 -12.42 41.80
N ARG A 60 -41.96 -12.90 42.43
CA ARG A 60 -40.55 -12.64 42.08
C ARG A 60 -40.05 -13.35 40.81
N ALA A 61 -40.83 -14.22 40.17
CA ALA A 61 -40.48 -14.89 38.91
C ALA A 61 -41.00 -14.17 37.66
N ARG A 62 -41.57 -12.97 37.82
CA ARG A 62 -41.90 -12.08 36.69
C ARG A 62 -40.69 -11.22 36.40
N ILE A 63 -39.92 -11.63 35.38
CA ILE A 63 -38.92 -10.76 34.74
C ILE A 63 -39.62 -9.44 34.40
N SER A 64 -39.08 -8.32 34.90
CA SER A 64 -39.72 -7.01 34.68
C SER A 64 -39.65 -6.60 33.21
N GLU A 65 -40.49 -5.67 32.76
CA GLU A 65 -40.41 -5.18 31.37
C GLU A 65 -39.04 -4.58 31.07
N ALA A 66 -38.49 -3.78 31.99
CA ALA A 66 -37.13 -3.23 31.88
C ALA A 66 -36.04 -4.33 31.79
N GLU A 67 -36.20 -5.45 32.48
CA GLU A 67 -35.24 -6.55 32.48
C GLU A 67 -35.35 -7.40 31.19
N ARG A 68 -36.54 -7.53 30.60
CA ARG A 68 -36.73 -8.09 29.25
C ARG A 68 -36.14 -7.19 28.17
N GLU A 69 -36.33 -5.88 28.31
CA GLU A 69 -35.83 -4.88 27.37
C GLU A 69 -34.29 -4.81 27.41
N ALA A 70 -33.68 -4.86 28.60
CA ALA A 70 -32.23 -4.96 28.76
C ALA A 70 -31.64 -6.25 28.12
N ILE A 71 -32.33 -7.39 28.22
CA ILE A 71 -31.90 -8.63 27.54
C ILE A 71 -31.99 -8.47 26.02
N ARG A 72 -33.07 -7.88 25.49
CA ARG A 72 -33.22 -7.62 24.05
C ARG A 72 -32.16 -6.64 23.53
N GLN A 73 -31.87 -5.57 24.26
CA GLN A 73 -30.80 -4.62 23.89
C GLN A 73 -29.43 -5.31 23.83
N ARG A 74 -29.09 -6.14 24.83
CA ARG A 74 -27.83 -6.91 24.83
C ARG A 74 -27.78 -8.00 23.74
N GLN A 75 -28.92 -8.49 23.26
CA GLN A 75 -28.97 -9.37 22.08
C GLN A 75 -28.71 -8.59 20.80
N LEU A 76 -29.38 -7.45 20.60
CA LEU A 76 -29.16 -6.55 19.46
C LEU A 76 -27.73 -6.01 19.40
N GLU A 77 -27.12 -5.70 20.55
CA GLU A 77 -25.72 -5.29 20.66
C GLU A 77 -24.78 -6.39 20.18
N ARG A 78 -24.97 -7.64 20.62
CA ARG A 78 -24.20 -8.80 20.15
C ARG A 78 -24.44 -9.17 18.71
N GLU A 79 -25.67 -9.07 18.21
CA GLU A 79 -26.00 -9.29 16.80
C GLU A 79 -25.32 -8.23 15.93
N ARG A 80 -25.24 -6.97 16.41
CA ARG A 80 -24.53 -5.88 15.73
C ARG A 80 -23.01 -6.03 15.82
N GLU A 81 -22.46 -6.48 16.93
CA GLU A 81 -21.04 -6.82 17.09
C GLU A 81 -20.66 -7.96 16.13
N ALA A 82 -21.40 -9.07 16.15
CA ALA A 82 -21.15 -10.21 15.26
C ALA A 82 -21.29 -9.84 13.77
N ALA A 83 -22.31 -9.06 13.39
CA ALA A 83 -22.45 -8.56 12.02
C ALA A 83 -21.32 -7.58 11.61
N ALA A 84 -20.78 -6.82 12.57
CA ALA A 84 -19.61 -5.96 12.33
C ALA A 84 -18.31 -6.77 12.22
N GLU A 85 -18.15 -7.84 12.99
CA GLU A 85 -17.04 -8.80 12.87
C GLU A 85 -17.10 -9.53 11.52
N GLU A 86 -18.24 -10.10 11.14
CA GLU A 86 -18.45 -10.77 9.84
C GLU A 86 -18.19 -9.83 8.66
N ALA A 87 -18.68 -8.59 8.72
CA ALA A 87 -18.40 -7.58 7.70
C ALA A 87 -16.90 -7.20 7.65
N ALA A 88 -16.22 -7.14 8.79
CA ALA A 88 -14.78 -6.84 8.86
C ALA A 88 -13.91 -8.01 8.39
N GLU A 89 -14.34 -9.25 8.57
CA GLU A 89 -13.67 -10.43 8.00
C GLU A 89 -13.85 -10.48 6.48
N ALA A 90 -15.07 -10.32 5.98
CA ALA A 90 -15.36 -10.28 4.54
C ALA A 90 -14.60 -9.16 3.82
N GLU A 91 -14.45 -7.99 4.45
CA GLU A 91 -13.65 -6.89 3.91
C GLU A 91 -12.15 -7.21 3.91
N GLN A 92 -11.63 -7.86 4.95
CA GLN A 92 -10.24 -8.33 4.96
C GLN A 92 -9.95 -9.38 3.89
N GLU A 93 -10.88 -10.28 3.60
CA GLU A 93 -10.73 -11.24 2.50
C GLU A 93 -10.69 -10.53 1.14
N ARG A 94 -11.54 -9.52 0.92
CA ARG A 94 -11.52 -8.68 -0.29
C ARG A 94 -10.18 -7.96 -0.48
N ILE A 95 -9.66 -7.34 0.58
CA ILE A 95 -8.35 -6.68 0.62
C ILE A 95 -7.22 -7.66 0.23
N ARG A 96 -7.20 -8.86 0.84
CA ARG A 96 -6.20 -9.89 0.52
C ARG A 96 -6.30 -10.32 -0.94
N ASN A 97 -7.50 -10.61 -1.43
CA ASN A 97 -7.73 -11.03 -2.82
C ASN A 97 -7.30 -9.96 -3.84
N ASN A 98 -7.58 -8.68 -3.59
CA ASN A 98 -7.10 -7.58 -4.44
C ASN A 98 -5.57 -7.46 -4.41
N SER A 99 -4.96 -7.50 -3.22
CA SER A 99 -3.51 -7.44 -3.04
C SER A 99 -2.78 -8.59 -3.75
N ASP A 100 -3.30 -9.82 -3.62
CA ASP A 100 -2.76 -11.00 -4.30
C ASP A 100 -2.92 -10.92 -5.82
N LEU A 101 -4.00 -10.32 -6.34
CA LEU A 101 -4.18 -10.08 -7.77
C LEU A 101 -3.17 -9.05 -8.31
N VAL A 102 -2.93 -7.94 -7.60
CA VAL A 102 -1.90 -6.94 -7.94
C VAL A 102 -0.51 -7.60 -7.93
N ARG A 103 -0.20 -8.36 -6.88
CA ARG A 103 1.06 -9.10 -6.74
C ARG A 103 1.28 -10.11 -7.87
N HIS A 104 0.25 -10.91 -8.18
CA HIS A 104 0.29 -11.92 -9.24
C HIS A 104 0.47 -11.28 -10.62
N HIS A 105 -0.19 -10.15 -10.90
CA HIS A 105 0.05 -9.36 -12.10
C HIS A 105 1.54 -8.98 -12.23
N TYR A 106 2.11 -8.29 -11.24
CA TYR A 106 3.51 -7.85 -11.32
C TYR A 106 4.51 -9.00 -11.38
N ASN A 107 4.26 -10.13 -10.72
CA ASN A 107 5.09 -11.34 -10.87
C ASN A 107 5.07 -11.86 -12.32
N ASN A 108 3.92 -11.84 -13.00
CA ASN A 108 3.75 -12.37 -14.35
C ASN A 108 4.19 -11.43 -15.49
N VAL A 109 4.21 -10.10 -15.30
CA VAL A 109 4.63 -9.16 -16.36
C VAL A 109 6.06 -9.51 -16.85
N PRO A 110 6.25 -9.94 -18.10
CA PRO A 110 7.51 -10.51 -18.56
C PRO A 110 8.61 -9.46 -18.71
N GLU A 111 9.84 -9.77 -18.32
CA GLU A 111 10.97 -8.86 -18.56
C GLU A 111 11.41 -8.91 -20.02
N ARG A 112 10.84 -8.02 -20.85
CA ARG A 112 11.18 -7.87 -22.28
C ARG A 112 12.58 -7.25 -22.54
N GLY A 113 13.41 -7.00 -21.51
CA GLY A 113 14.78 -6.47 -21.65
C GLY A 113 14.88 -4.96 -21.93
N ARG A 114 16.10 -4.42 -22.09
CA ARG A 114 16.32 -2.98 -22.37
C ARG A 114 16.09 -2.62 -23.84
N ASP A 115 16.62 -3.45 -24.75
CA ASP A 115 16.67 -3.12 -26.17
C ASP A 115 15.26 -3.03 -26.77
N TRP A 116 14.40 -4.00 -26.45
CA TRP A 116 12.97 -3.98 -26.80
C TRP A 116 12.25 -2.72 -26.28
N ARG A 117 12.47 -2.34 -25.01
CA ARG A 117 11.90 -1.11 -24.42
C ARG A 117 12.34 0.18 -25.11
N THR A 118 13.43 0.14 -25.89
CA THR A 118 13.99 1.30 -26.59
C THR A 118 13.63 1.31 -28.08
N ARG A 119 13.38 0.15 -28.69
CA ARG A 119 13.18 -0.01 -30.14
C ARG A 119 11.75 -0.38 -30.53
N ASP A 120 11.15 -1.31 -29.80
CA ASP A 120 9.97 -2.07 -30.22
C ASP A 120 8.73 -1.80 -29.34
N SER A 121 8.91 -1.21 -28.17
CA SER A 121 7.83 -0.80 -27.26
C SER A 121 7.01 0.35 -27.85
N LYS A 122 5.68 0.19 -27.89
CA LYS A 122 4.72 1.21 -28.32
C LYS A 122 4.78 2.46 -27.43
N ILE A 123 4.86 2.26 -26.11
CA ILE A 123 4.85 3.32 -25.09
C ILE A 123 6.27 3.78 -24.69
N LYS A 124 7.21 3.78 -25.65
CA LYS A 124 8.64 4.08 -25.39
C LYS A 124 8.86 5.52 -24.89
N GLY A 125 8.13 6.50 -25.43
CA GLY A 125 8.21 7.90 -25.05
C GLY A 125 7.67 8.11 -23.65
N LEU A 126 6.50 7.54 -23.33
CA LEU A 126 5.92 7.53 -21.97
C LEU A 126 6.88 6.90 -20.95
N ARG A 127 7.47 5.73 -21.27
CA ARG A 127 8.46 5.08 -20.40
C ARG A 127 9.69 5.95 -20.17
N VAL A 128 10.18 6.64 -21.20
CA VAL A 128 11.36 7.53 -21.11
C VAL A 128 11.04 8.80 -20.32
N PHE A 129 9.89 9.43 -20.58
CA PHE A 129 9.39 10.61 -19.88
C PHE A 129 9.16 10.34 -18.40
N ASN A 130 8.40 9.29 -18.04
CA ASN A 130 8.17 8.92 -16.63
C ASN A 130 9.49 8.60 -15.90
N ASN A 131 10.46 7.99 -16.58
CA ASN A 131 11.79 7.77 -16.00
C ASN A 131 12.58 9.07 -15.81
N TRP A 132 12.42 10.07 -16.68
CA TRP A 132 13.06 11.37 -16.52
C TRP A 132 12.41 12.17 -15.38
N ILE A 133 11.06 12.23 -15.32
CA ILE A 133 10.32 12.86 -14.21
C ILE A 133 10.76 12.29 -12.85
N LYS A 134 10.83 10.96 -12.72
CA LYS A 134 11.36 10.32 -11.50
C LYS A 134 12.82 10.67 -11.21
N SER A 135 13.64 10.92 -12.25
CA SER A 135 15.01 11.38 -12.06
C SER A 135 15.06 12.81 -11.55
N CYS A 136 14.20 13.71 -12.06
CA CYS A 136 14.06 15.07 -11.55
C CYS A 136 13.64 15.08 -10.07
N ILE A 137 12.59 14.34 -9.71
CA ILE A 137 12.10 14.26 -8.32
C ILE A 137 13.19 13.73 -7.38
N ILE A 138 13.85 12.62 -7.74
CA ILE A 138 14.95 12.06 -6.94
C ILE A 138 16.10 13.08 -6.81
N GLN A 139 16.58 13.67 -7.90
CA GLN A 139 17.76 14.55 -7.86
C GLN A 139 17.47 15.90 -7.17
N ARG A 140 16.25 16.44 -7.28
CA ARG A 140 15.84 17.67 -6.59
C ARG A 140 15.57 17.49 -5.10
N TYR A 141 14.87 16.42 -4.71
CA TYR A 141 14.29 16.31 -3.35
C TYR A 141 14.99 15.31 -2.43
N SER A 142 15.80 14.38 -2.94
CA SER A 142 16.58 13.46 -2.07
C SER A 142 17.72 14.09 -1.25
N PRO A 143 18.45 15.13 -1.71
CA PRO A 143 19.61 15.63 -0.98
C PRO A 143 19.22 16.36 0.31
N ASP A 144 20.12 16.36 1.31
CA ASP A 144 19.95 17.13 2.55
C ASP A 144 19.97 18.66 2.31
N GLU A 145 19.52 19.45 3.28
CA GLU A 145 19.39 20.91 3.13
C GLU A 145 20.74 21.64 2.91
N ASP A 146 21.83 21.07 3.43
CA ASP A 146 23.19 21.60 3.28
C ASP A 146 23.82 21.17 1.94
N HIS A 147 23.20 20.25 1.20
CA HIS A 147 23.72 19.71 -0.04
C HIS A 147 23.50 20.66 -1.22
N THR A 148 24.56 21.37 -1.58
CA THR A 148 24.67 22.06 -2.88
C THR A 148 25.63 21.30 -3.81
N PRO A 149 25.42 21.30 -5.15
CA PRO A 149 26.36 20.69 -6.09
C PRO A 149 27.77 21.27 -5.92
N GLY A 150 28.79 20.42 -5.78
CA GLY A 150 30.16 20.83 -5.48
C GLY A 150 30.46 21.12 -4.00
N SER A 151 29.47 21.02 -3.10
CA SER A 151 29.66 21.26 -1.65
C SER A 151 30.64 20.28 -1.01
N ARG A 152 30.67 19.03 -1.47
CA ARG A 152 31.55 17.99 -0.93
C ARG A 152 33.01 18.22 -1.33
N GLU A 153 33.23 18.56 -2.59
CA GLU A 153 34.53 18.95 -3.16
C GLU A 153 35.06 20.24 -2.53
N ALA A 154 34.16 21.17 -2.19
CA ALA A 154 34.48 22.42 -1.50
C ALA A 154 34.63 22.28 0.03
N GLY A 155 34.46 21.09 0.61
CA GLY A 155 34.54 20.85 2.06
C GLY A 155 33.43 21.51 2.88
N ARG A 156 32.30 21.86 2.24
CA ARG A 156 31.15 22.55 2.85
C ARG A 156 30.01 21.63 3.26
N SER A 157 29.90 20.44 2.64
CA SER A 157 28.84 19.50 3.01
C SER A 157 29.12 18.81 4.34
N SER A 158 28.07 18.27 4.95
CA SER A 158 28.15 17.45 6.17
C SER A 158 29.00 16.17 6.02
N GLY A 159 29.43 15.83 4.79
CA GLY A 159 30.15 14.61 4.44
C GLY A 159 29.30 13.34 4.49
N LYS A 160 28.02 13.45 4.88
CA LYS A 160 27.10 12.32 5.05
C LYS A 160 26.61 11.79 3.70
N ASP A 161 26.51 10.48 3.64
CA ASP A 161 25.91 9.74 2.54
C ASP A 161 24.46 9.37 2.94
N LEU A 162 23.53 9.34 1.97
CA LEU A 162 22.10 9.14 2.25
C LEU A 162 21.74 7.70 2.62
N LEU A 163 20.74 7.54 3.47
CA LEU A 163 20.01 6.29 3.72
C LEU A 163 18.63 6.38 3.05
N VAL A 164 18.34 5.49 2.11
CA VAL A 164 17.12 5.48 1.30
C VAL A 164 16.29 4.22 1.56
N LEU A 165 14.99 4.38 1.75
CA LEU A 165 14.00 3.31 1.78
C LEU A 165 13.03 3.47 0.60
N ASP A 166 12.86 2.44 -0.21
CA ASP A 166 12.05 2.47 -1.43
C ASP A 166 10.90 1.45 -1.28
N MET A 167 9.68 1.95 -1.05
CA MET A 167 8.49 1.18 -0.73
C MET A 167 7.63 0.95 -1.98
N GLY A 168 7.53 -0.29 -2.41
CA GLY A 168 7.07 -0.66 -3.76
C GLY A 168 8.17 -0.46 -4.80
N CYS A 169 9.40 -0.91 -4.50
CA CYS A 169 10.56 -0.74 -5.39
C CYS A 169 10.44 -1.53 -6.72
N GLY A 170 9.48 -2.47 -6.78
CA GLY A 170 9.24 -3.38 -7.89
C GLY A 170 10.51 -4.09 -8.32
N LYS A 171 10.68 -4.21 -9.64
CA LYS A 171 11.83 -4.85 -10.30
C LYS A 171 13.11 -4.00 -10.24
N GLY A 172 13.24 -3.05 -9.30
CA GLY A 172 14.38 -2.15 -9.16
C GLY A 172 14.50 -1.15 -10.33
N GLY A 173 13.42 -0.46 -10.67
CA GLY A 173 13.38 0.50 -11.79
C GLY A 173 14.25 1.75 -11.57
N ASP A 174 14.45 2.13 -10.30
CA ASP A 174 15.05 3.41 -9.93
C ASP A 174 16.49 3.30 -9.39
N LEU A 175 17.04 2.08 -9.27
CA LEU A 175 18.42 1.82 -8.84
C LEU A 175 19.48 2.65 -9.60
N ASN A 176 19.33 2.83 -10.92
CA ASN A 176 20.24 3.65 -11.71
C ASN A 176 20.06 5.16 -11.46
N LYS A 177 18.89 5.60 -11.01
CA LYS A 177 18.61 7.01 -10.66
C LYS A 177 19.25 7.35 -9.33
N TRP A 178 19.06 6.46 -8.34
CA TRP A 178 19.73 6.50 -7.05
C TRP A 178 21.27 6.47 -7.19
N GLN A 179 21.83 5.65 -8.09
CA GLN A 179 23.27 5.67 -8.39
C GLN A 179 23.77 6.98 -9.05
N GLN A 180 22.86 7.80 -9.58
CA GLN A 180 23.12 9.10 -10.21
C GLN A 180 22.55 10.27 -9.37
N ALA A 181 22.15 10.04 -8.12
CA ALA A 181 21.74 11.11 -7.21
C ALA A 181 22.94 12.02 -6.89
N PRO A 182 22.75 13.34 -6.75
CA PRO A 182 23.86 14.27 -6.55
C PRO A 182 24.53 14.10 -5.18
N GLN A 183 23.77 13.70 -4.16
CA GLN A 183 24.31 13.22 -2.89
C GLN A 183 24.49 11.68 -2.94
N PRO A 184 25.71 11.16 -2.73
CA PRO A 184 25.94 9.71 -2.71
C PRO A 184 25.15 8.99 -1.61
N ILE A 185 24.73 7.77 -1.91
CA ILE A 185 23.96 6.91 -1.02
C ILE A 185 24.90 5.94 -0.31
N GLN A 186 24.67 5.72 0.98
CA GLN A 186 25.32 4.66 1.76
C GLN A 186 24.50 3.37 1.72
N LEU A 187 23.18 3.46 1.94
CA LEU A 187 22.29 2.31 2.02
C LEU A 187 21.00 2.59 1.24
N TYR A 188 20.60 1.61 0.44
CA TYR A 188 19.29 1.53 -0.20
C TYR A 188 18.57 0.27 0.31
N VAL A 189 17.34 0.42 0.79
CA VAL A 189 16.47 -0.71 1.18
C VAL A 189 15.25 -0.72 0.26
N GLY A 190 15.14 -1.72 -0.59
CA GLY A 190 13.97 -1.94 -1.44
C GLY A 190 12.99 -2.92 -0.78
N LEU A 191 11.74 -2.49 -0.60
CA LEU A 191 10.63 -3.31 -0.12
C LEU A 191 9.56 -3.42 -1.21
N ASP A 192 9.01 -4.62 -1.38
CA ASP A 192 7.91 -4.87 -2.33
C ASP A 192 7.15 -6.15 -1.94
N PRO A 193 5.81 -6.24 -2.11
CA PRO A 193 5.07 -7.47 -1.84
C PRO A 193 5.34 -8.58 -2.87
N ALA A 194 5.82 -8.24 -4.08
CA ALA A 194 6.09 -9.21 -5.15
C ALA A 194 7.51 -9.80 -5.03
N ASP A 195 7.58 -11.09 -4.70
CA ASP A 195 8.80 -11.85 -4.52
C ASP A 195 9.66 -11.95 -5.78
N VAL A 196 9.05 -12.22 -6.94
CA VAL A 196 9.77 -12.26 -8.23
C VAL A 196 10.31 -10.87 -8.59
N SER A 197 9.59 -9.81 -8.23
CA SER A 197 10.07 -8.42 -8.40
C SER A 197 11.31 -8.15 -7.55
N ILE A 198 11.33 -8.59 -6.29
CA ILE A 198 12.48 -8.47 -5.38
C ILE A 198 13.71 -9.24 -5.88
N GLU A 199 13.52 -10.45 -6.42
CA GLU A 199 14.62 -11.22 -7.01
C GLU A 199 15.20 -10.51 -8.26
N GLN A 200 14.34 -10.04 -9.16
CA GLN A 200 14.77 -9.28 -10.34
C GLN A 200 15.46 -7.95 -9.98
N ALA A 201 15.00 -7.26 -8.92
CA ALA A 201 15.65 -6.05 -8.41
C ALA A 201 17.07 -6.35 -7.88
N ARG A 202 17.22 -7.44 -7.13
CA ARG A 202 18.50 -7.92 -6.59
C ARG A 202 19.47 -8.32 -7.70
N ASP A 203 19.00 -8.98 -8.76
CA ASP A 203 19.83 -9.33 -9.92
C ASP A 203 20.21 -8.09 -10.75
N ARG A 204 19.26 -7.19 -11.00
CA ARG A 204 19.55 -5.91 -11.64
C ARG A 204 20.64 -5.13 -10.89
N TYR A 205 20.58 -5.11 -9.56
CA TYR A 205 21.61 -4.52 -8.71
C TYR A 205 22.98 -5.20 -8.86
N ARG A 206 23.04 -6.54 -8.84
CA ARG A 206 24.28 -7.31 -9.11
C ARG A 206 24.89 -6.98 -10.48
N THR A 207 24.07 -6.81 -11.52
CA THR A 207 24.57 -6.39 -12.84
C THR A 207 25.11 -4.95 -12.87
N LEU A 208 24.60 -4.06 -12.01
CA LEU A 208 25.07 -2.67 -11.93
C LEU A 208 26.52 -2.61 -11.46
N GLY A 209 26.87 -3.30 -10.36
CA GLY A 209 28.25 -3.45 -9.90
C GLY A 209 29.17 -4.15 -10.92
N SER A 210 28.63 -5.13 -11.66
CA SER A 210 29.40 -5.89 -12.65
C SER A 210 29.81 -5.09 -13.90
N ARG A 211 29.10 -4.02 -14.24
CA ARG A 211 29.40 -3.18 -15.42
C ARG A 211 30.72 -2.41 -15.32
N GLY A 212 31.29 -2.25 -14.13
CA GLY A 212 32.59 -1.59 -13.93
C GLY A 212 33.81 -2.35 -14.45
N GLY A 213 33.67 -3.63 -14.83
CA GLY A 213 34.83 -4.51 -15.11
C GLY A 213 35.11 -4.88 -16.58
N ARG A 214 34.20 -4.60 -17.53
CA ARG A 214 34.31 -5.05 -18.93
C ARG A 214 33.89 -3.96 -19.93
N GLY A 215 34.81 -3.08 -20.31
CA GLY A 215 34.50 -2.01 -21.26
C GLY A 215 35.68 -1.13 -21.67
N GLY A 216 36.71 -1.71 -22.30
CA GLY A 216 37.79 -0.91 -22.90
C GLY A 216 38.90 -1.72 -23.55
N ARG A 217 38.96 -1.70 -24.90
CA ARG A 217 40.19 -2.03 -25.65
C ARG A 217 41.21 -0.88 -25.43
N GLY A 218 41.83 -0.82 -24.26
CA GLY A 218 42.62 0.37 -23.89
C GLY A 218 43.28 0.42 -22.51
N GLY A 219 43.63 -0.72 -21.90
CA GLY A 219 44.68 -0.83 -20.86
C GLY A 219 44.45 -0.16 -19.48
N HIS A 220 43.62 0.87 -19.36
CA HIS A 220 43.47 1.66 -18.13
C HIS A 220 42.25 1.17 -17.34
N ARG A 221 42.50 0.40 -16.28
CA ARG A 221 41.49 0.06 -15.27
C ARG A 221 41.09 1.33 -14.52
N ARG A 222 40.00 1.98 -14.93
CA ARG A 222 39.30 2.91 -14.03
C ARG A 222 38.88 2.10 -12.77
N PRO A 223 39.02 2.65 -11.56
CA PRO A 223 38.47 2.00 -10.38
C PRO A 223 36.95 1.82 -10.56
N PRO A 224 36.37 0.72 -10.05
CA PRO A 224 34.93 0.51 -10.15
C PRO A 224 34.17 1.67 -9.50
N PRO A 225 33.02 2.09 -10.05
CA PRO A 225 32.22 3.15 -9.44
C PRO A 225 31.82 2.75 -8.02
N ARG A 226 31.82 3.71 -7.09
CA ARG A 226 31.32 3.48 -5.73
C ARG A 226 29.81 3.19 -5.81
N LEU A 227 29.48 1.92 -5.61
CA LEU A 227 28.12 1.44 -5.41
C LEU A 227 27.72 1.70 -3.94
N PHE A 228 26.43 1.88 -3.68
CA PHE A 228 25.87 1.88 -2.32
C PHE A 228 25.89 0.45 -1.70
N ASP A 229 25.38 0.25 -0.50
CA ASP A 229 24.89 -1.07 -0.07
C ASP A 229 23.39 -1.16 -0.41
N ALA A 230 22.92 -2.32 -0.88
CA ALA A 230 21.51 -2.51 -1.23
C ALA A 230 20.94 -3.78 -0.61
N ARG A 231 19.83 -3.64 0.11
CA ARG A 231 19.06 -4.72 0.72
C ARG A 231 17.68 -4.78 0.09
N PHE A 232 17.17 -5.98 -0.17
CA PHE A 232 15.91 -6.19 -0.85
C PHE A 232 15.10 -7.26 -0.10
N HIS A 233 13.89 -6.91 0.35
CA HIS A 233 13.05 -7.76 1.19
C HIS A 233 11.61 -7.81 0.63
N VAL A 234 11.02 -8.99 0.66
CA VAL A 234 9.59 -9.17 0.35
C VAL A 234 8.79 -8.70 1.55
N LYS A 235 7.93 -7.70 1.38
CA LYS A 235 7.16 -7.09 2.47
C LYS A 235 5.96 -6.29 1.95
N ASP A 236 4.77 -6.58 2.47
CA ASP A 236 3.65 -5.66 2.36
C ASP A 236 3.93 -4.40 3.18
N CYS A 237 3.86 -3.25 2.52
CA CYS A 237 4.14 -1.93 3.07
C CYS A 237 2.86 -1.20 3.52
N PHE A 238 1.68 -1.75 3.26
CA PHE A 238 0.37 -1.11 3.45
C PHE A 238 -0.45 -1.77 4.55
N GLY A 239 -0.59 -3.10 4.56
CA GLY A 239 -1.34 -3.84 5.57
C GLY A 239 -0.52 -4.27 6.79
N GLU A 240 0.80 -4.39 6.66
CA GLU A 240 1.71 -4.78 7.74
C GLU A 240 2.63 -3.65 8.22
N SER A 241 3.17 -3.74 9.44
CA SER A 241 4.24 -2.84 9.89
C SER A 241 5.60 -3.30 9.36
N ILE A 242 6.43 -2.38 8.86
CA ILE A 242 7.81 -2.65 8.41
C ILE A 242 8.85 -2.70 9.54
N GLU A 243 8.45 -2.33 10.76
CA GLU A 243 9.30 -2.30 11.97
C GLU A 243 9.90 -3.68 12.32
N ASN A 244 9.27 -4.76 11.86
CA ASN A 244 9.73 -6.13 12.12
C ASN A 244 10.95 -6.58 11.29
N LEU A 245 11.45 -5.75 10.38
CA LEU A 245 12.63 -6.06 9.57
C LEU A 245 13.92 -5.60 10.26
N ASP A 246 14.87 -6.50 10.49
CA ASP A 246 16.16 -6.21 11.14
C ASP A 246 16.87 -4.97 10.58
N ILE A 247 16.85 -4.78 9.25
CA ILE A 247 17.50 -3.64 8.59
C ILE A 247 16.83 -2.30 8.92
N ILE A 248 15.51 -2.30 9.10
CA ILE A 248 14.73 -1.12 9.50
C ILE A 248 15.05 -0.76 10.96
N GLN A 249 15.12 -1.76 11.85
CA GLN A 249 15.51 -1.57 13.25
C GLN A 249 16.96 -1.07 13.40
N GLN A 250 17.88 -1.59 12.57
CA GLN A 250 19.29 -1.17 12.56
C GLN A 250 19.47 0.30 12.16
N VAL A 251 18.73 0.77 11.15
CA VAL A 251 18.73 2.19 10.74
C VAL A 251 18.05 3.03 11.83
N GLY A 252 16.80 2.69 12.14
CA GLY A 252 15.95 3.34 13.13
C GLY A 252 14.50 3.38 12.64
N PHE A 253 13.57 3.09 13.54
CA PHE A 253 12.15 3.24 13.34
C PHE A 253 11.53 3.77 14.63
N ASP A 254 10.86 4.92 14.55
CA ASP A 254 10.11 5.51 15.65
C ASP A 254 9.01 6.41 15.06
N PRO A 255 7.71 6.06 15.21
CA PRO A 255 6.62 6.90 14.72
C PRO A 255 6.43 8.20 15.52
N SER A 256 7.18 8.40 16.62
CA SER A 256 7.15 9.63 17.42
C SER A 256 7.67 10.85 16.64
N PRO A 257 7.12 12.06 16.88
CA PRO A 257 7.66 13.32 16.35
C PRO A 257 9.11 13.61 16.79
N MET A 258 9.63 12.90 17.79
CA MET A 258 11.00 13.07 18.27
C MET A 258 12.04 12.20 17.54
N ASN A 259 11.66 11.48 16.47
CA ASN A 259 12.57 10.54 15.83
C ASN A 259 13.83 11.21 15.23
N ARG A 260 14.99 10.86 15.79
CA ARG A 260 16.33 11.31 15.32
C ARG A 260 17.09 10.25 14.51
N ARG A 261 16.54 9.04 14.35
CA ARG A 261 17.18 7.89 13.70
C ARG A 261 16.25 7.24 12.69
N GLY A 262 16.68 7.20 11.44
CA GLY A 262 15.85 6.73 10.35
C GLY A 262 16.52 7.00 9.02
N PHE A 263 15.77 6.74 7.96
CA PHE A 263 16.14 7.05 6.60
C PHE A 263 16.09 8.56 6.33
N ASP A 264 16.97 9.03 5.45
CA ASP A 264 16.95 10.39 4.92
C ASP A 264 15.79 10.58 3.94
N VAL A 265 15.49 9.53 3.17
CA VAL A 265 14.46 9.56 2.13
C VAL A 265 13.65 8.27 2.14
N VAL A 266 12.34 8.41 2.09
CA VAL A 266 11.41 7.33 1.74
C VAL A 266 10.83 7.64 0.36
N SER A 267 10.86 6.68 -0.56
CA SER A 267 10.26 6.81 -1.89
C SER A 267 9.10 5.84 -2.13
N MET A 268 8.06 6.32 -2.80
CA MET A 268 6.90 5.54 -3.25
C MET A 268 6.52 5.93 -4.68
N MET A 269 7.14 5.27 -5.65
CA MET A 269 7.04 5.63 -7.07
C MET A 269 6.00 4.76 -7.78
N PHE A 270 4.77 5.28 -7.93
CA PHE A 270 3.61 4.55 -8.49
C PHE A 270 3.16 3.34 -7.65
N SER A 271 3.26 3.44 -6.32
CA SER A 271 2.87 2.37 -5.38
C SER A 271 1.84 2.78 -4.32
N MET A 272 1.70 4.08 -4.04
CA MET A 272 0.95 4.59 -2.88
C MET A 272 -0.57 4.45 -3.01
N HIS A 273 -1.09 4.50 -4.24
CA HIS A 273 -2.53 4.41 -4.51
C HIS A 273 -3.15 3.07 -4.14
N TYR A 274 -2.37 1.97 -4.11
CA TYR A 274 -2.87 0.67 -3.62
C TYR A 274 -3.27 0.70 -2.13
N ALA A 275 -2.67 1.58 -1.32
CA ALA A 275 -3.02 1.71 0.10
C ALA A 275 -4.38 2.41 0.33
N PHE A 276 -4.92 3.12 -0.67
CA PHE A 276 -6.19 3.86 -0.56
C PHE A 276 -7.45 2.99 -0.72
N GLU A 277 -7.27 1.67 -0.80
CA GLU A 277 -8.34 0.68 -0.64
C GLU A 277 -9.14 0.89 0.67
N SER A 278 -8.44 1.15 1.78
CA SER A 278 -9.08 1.40 3.08
C SER A 278 -8.31 2.41 3.91
N GLU A 279 -9.02 3.12 4.81
CA GLU A 279 -8.39 4.06 5.75
C GLU A 279 -7.30 3.38 6.60
N LYS A 280 -7.52 2.11 6.99
CA LYS A 280 -6.57 1.31 7.76
C LYS A 280 -5.24 1.13 7.03
N ASN A 281 -5.29 0.77 5.75
CA ASN A 281 -4.10 0.55 4.93
C ASN A 281 -3.37 1.89 4.68
N ALA A 282 -4.09 2.95 4.34
CA ALA A 282 -3.51 4.29 4.16
C ALA A 282 -2.83 4.83 5.44
N ARG A 283 -3.46 4.67 6.61
CA ARG A 283 -2.88 5.06 7.90
C ARG A 283 -1.68 4.20 8.31
N ASN A 284 -1.71 2.89 8.06
CA ASN A 284 -0.56 2.02 8.38
C ASN A 284 0.62 2.26 7.41
N MET A 285 0.35 2.53 6.13
CA MET A 285 1.36 3.03 5.18
C MET A 285 2.00 4.34 5.68
N LEU A 286 1.20 5.34 6.08
CA LEU A 286 1.72 6.60 6.63
C LEU A 286 2.52 6.38 7.92
N ARG A 287 2.08 5.49 8.82
CA ARG A 287 2.87 5.06 9.99
C ARG A 287 4.23 4.47 9.59
N ASN A 288 4.27 3.61 8.58
CA ASN A 288 5.51 3.00 8.08
C ASN A 288 6.47 4.05 7.51
N VAL A 289 5.97 4.95 6.65
CA VAL A 289 6.75 6.06 6.07
C VAL A 289 7.28 6.98 7.17
N ALA A 290 6.39 7.49 8.02
CA ALA A 290 6.69 8.52 9.01
C ALA A 290 7.48 8.00 10.23
N GLY A 291 7.43 6.69 10.49
CA GLY A 291 8.26 6.02 11.50
C GLY A 291 9.65 5.67 10.99
N ALA A 292 9.80 5.35 9.71
CA ALA A 292 11.09 5.10 9.07
C ALA A 292 11.89 6.40 8.81
N LEU A 293 11.21 7.53 8.60
CA LEU A 293 11.86 8.83 8.43
C LEU A 293 12.40 9.41 9.74
N LYS A 294 13.64 9.90 9.69
CA LYS A 294 14.16 10.80 10.72
C LYS A 294 13.60 12.22 10.50
N LYS A 295 13.62 13.08 11.53
CA LYS A 295 13.37 14.52 11.39
C LYS A 295 14.28 15.14 10.32
N GLY A 296 13.69 15.91 9.40
CA GLY A 296 14.34 16.50 8.23
C GLY A 296 14.44 15.57 7.01
N GLY A 297 13.95 14.34 7.10
CA GLY A 297 13.87 13.42 5.97
C GLY A 297 12.74 13.79 4.99
N ARG A 298 12.82 13.30 3.75
CA ARG A 298 11.82 13.54 2.70
C ARG A 298 11.02 12.29 2.39
N PHE A 299 9.71 12.43 2.21
CA PHE A 299 8.85 11.44 1.59
C PHE A 299 8.52 11.87 0.16
N ILE A 300 9.02 11.16 -0.84
CA ILE A 300 8.84 11.48 -2.26
C ILE A 300 8.04 10.40 -2.98
N GLY A 301 7.26 10.79 -3.99
CA GLY A 301 6.49 9.82 -4.76
C GLY A 301 5.85 10.35 -6.03
N CYS A 302 5.24 9.43 -6.76
CA CYS A 302 4.39 9.71 -7.92
C CYS A 302 3.09 8.91 -7.80
N ILE A 303 1.96 9.55 -8.06
CA ILE A 303 0.62 8.92 -8.00
C ILE A 303 -0.30 9.43 -9.12
N PRO A 304 -1.34 8.65 -9.47
CA PRO A 304 -2.50 9.14 -10.21
C PRO A 304 -3.10 10.41 -9.59
N ASN A 305 -3.50 11.36 -10.43
CA ASN A 305 -4.08 12.64 -10.00
C ASN A 305 -5.59 12.52 -9.76
N SER A 306 -6.04 12.73 -8.51
CA SER A 306 -7.47 12.72 -8.16
C SER A 306 -8.30 13.73 -8.91
N ASP A 307 -7.71 14.86 -9.29
CA ASP A 307 -8.46 15.98 -9.87
C ASP A 307 -8.79 15.67 -11.35
N VAL A 308 -7.86 15.02 -12.06
CA VAL A 308 -8.08 14.48 -13.41
C VAL A 308 -9.12 13.35 -13.37
N LEU A 309 -9.04 12.46 -12.38
CA LEU A 309 -10.04 11.41 -12.15
C LEU A 309 -11.43 12.02 -11.90
N GLY A 310 -11.52 13.03 -11.03
CA GLY A 310 -12.76 13.69 -10.66
C GLY A 310 -13.38 14.48 -11.82
N GLU A 311 -12.58 15.21 -12.59
CA GLU A 311 -13.06 15.95 -13.76
C GLU A 311 -13.62 15.01 -14.85
N ARG A 312 -12.91 13.91 -15.14
CA ARG A 312 -13.37 12.90 -16.12
C ARG A 312 -14.65 12.20 -15.66
N VAL A 313 -14.75 11.88 -14.36
CA VAL A 313 -15.96 11.33 -13.73
C VAL A 313 -17.14 12.31 -13.82
N ARG A 314 -16.95 13.57 -13.40
CA ARG A 314 -18.00 14.62 -13.46
C ARG A 314 -18.52 14.77 -14.88
N ARG A 315 -17.62 14.91 -15.86
CA ARG A 315 -17.98 15.04 -17.27
C ARG A 315 -18.76 13.81 -17.78
N PHE A 316 -18.34 12.60 -17.42
CA PHE A 316 -19.05 11.38 -17.77
C PHE A 316 -20.48 11.37 -17.21
N ASN A 317 -20.65 11.75 -15.93
CA ASN A 317 -21.95 11.81 -15.28
C ASN A 317 -22.86 12.91 -15.86
N GLU A 318 -22.31 14.07 -16.23
CA GLU A 318 -23.02 15.13 -16.97
C GLU A 318 -23.50 14.64 -18.35
N GLU A 319 -22.64 13.98 -19.13
CA GLU A 319 -23.00 13.41 -20.43
C GLU A 319 -24.03 12.26 -20.31
N ALA A 320 -23.95 11.44 -19.27
CA ALA A 320 -24.92 10.37 -18.98
C ALA A 320 -26.28 10.94 -18.55
N ALA A 321 -26.30 11.96 -17.70
CA ALA A 321 -27.51 12.66 -17.29
C ALA A 321 -28.21 13.34 -18.48
N ALA A 322 -27.45 14.00 -19.36
CA ALA A 322 -27.99 14.60 -20.59
C ALA A 322 -28.62 13.55 -21.52
N LYS A 323 -27.98 12.38 -21.71
CA LYS A 323 -28.53 11.26 -22.50
C LYS A 323 -29.81 10.68 -21.86
N ARG A 324 -29.84 10.54 -20.54
CA ARG A 324 -31.04 10.08 -19.79
C ARG A 324 -32.20 11.08 -19.93
N ALA A 325 -31.91 12.38 -19.83
CA ALA A 325 -32.91 13.44 -20.03
C ALA A 325 -33.47 13.47 -21.45
N ALA A 326 -32.61 13.32 -22.47
CA ALA A 326 -33.02 13.28 -23.88
C ALA A 326 -33.99 12.13 -24.18
N LYS A 327 -33.67 10.91 -23.72
CA LYS A 327 -34.58 9.74 -23.83
C LYS A 327 -35.95 10.01 -23.18
N GLN A 328 -35.96 10.59 -21.98
CA GLN A 328 -37.19 10.92 -21.26
C GLN A 328 -38.04 12.03 -21.91
N SER A 329 -37.46 12.88 -22.77
CA SER A 329 -38.24 13.80 -23.62
C SER A 329 -38.80 13.09 -24.85
N GLU A 330 -38.00 12.24 -25.53
CA GLU A 330 -38.44 11.50 -26.72
C GLU A 330 -39.60 10.53 -26.41
N GLU A 331 -39.57 9.87 -25.24
CA GLU A 331 -40.68 9.02 -24.76
C GLU A 331 -41.96 9.82 -24.44
N LYS A 332 -41.85 11.08 -24.05
CA LYS A 332 -43.01 11.94 -23.71
C LYS A 332 -43.68 12.58 -24.93
N ASP A 333 -42.90 12.88 -25.97
CA ASP A 333 -43.42 13.40 -27.23
C ASP A 333 -43.98 12.28 -28.15
N GLY A 334 -43.80 11.00 -27.77
CA GLY A 334 -44.25 9.81 -28.50
C GLY A 334 -45.67 9.30 -28.19
N ASP A 335 -46.27 9.66 -27.04
CA ASP A 335 -47.63 9.18 -26.67
C ASP A 335 -48.74 10.03 -27.33
N GLY A 336 -48.80 9.94 -28.65
CA GLY A 336 -49.75 10.62 -29.51
C GLY A 336 -50.60 9.63 -30.31
N SER A 337 -51.53 8.93 -29.65
CA SER A 337 -52.54 8.03 -30.24
C SER A 337 -52.05 6.66 -30.78
N THR A 338 -52.32 5.58 -30.02
CA THR A 338 -53.34 4.57 -30.43
C THR A 338 -53.83 3.69 -29.26
N THR A 339 -55.03 3.15 -29.42
CA THR A 339 -55.83 2.42 -28.40
C THR A 339 -55.14 1.15 -27.87
N PRO A 340 -55.22 0.84 -26.56
CA PRO A 340 -54.64 -0.39 -26.01
C PRO A 340 -55.48 -1.62 -26.36
N GLN A 341 -54.86 -2.60 -27.03
CA GLN A 341 -55.42 -3.94 -27.19
C GLN A 341 -54.66 -4.90 -26.27
N GLN A 342 -55.39 -5.59 -25.38
CA GLN A 342 -54.80 -6.55 -24.46
C GLN A 342 -54.31 -7.80 -25.22
N THR A 343 -53.02 -8.05 -25.15
CA THR A 343 -52.40 -9.37 -25.35
C THR A 343 -51.61 -9.70 -24.09
N GLU A 344 -51.71 -10.94 -23.61
CA GLU A 344 -51.09 -11.36 -22.35
C GLU A 344 -49.56 -11.32 -22.42
N PRO A 345 -48.85 -11.10 -21.29
CA PRO A 345 -47.41 -11.20 -21.26
C PRO A 345 -46.99 -12.67 -21.40
N GLU A 346 -46.48 -13.02 -22.57
CA GLU A 346 -45.67 -14.22 -22.76
C GLU A 346 -44.36 -14.06 -21.96
N ASP A 347 -43.91 -15.11 -21.25
CA ASP A 347 -42.69 -15.10 -20.44
C ASP A 347 -41.45 -14.88 -21.33
N GLY A 348 -41.14 -13.61 -21.59
CA GLY A 348 -39.89 -13.16 -22.19
C GLY A 348 -38.82 -13.05 -21.11
N GLU A 349 -37.74 -13.80 -21.27
CA GLU A 349 -36.58 -13.80 -20.39
C GLU A 349 -36.11 -12.36 -20.12
N LEU A 350 -36.11 -11.93 -18.86
CA LEU A 350 -35.46 -10.70 -18.44
C LEU A 350 -33.96 -10.86 -18.73
N GLU A 351 -33.45 -10.11 -19.71
CA GLU A 351 -32.01 -10.04 -19.97
C GLU A 351 -31.29 -9.51 -18.72
N GLU A 352 -30.71 -10.43 -17.94
CA GLU A 352 -29.82 -10.09 -16.84
C GLU A 352 -28.57 -9.38 -17.39
N GLY A 353 -28.43 -8.09 -17.11
CA GLY A 353 -27.12 -7.43 -17.16
C GLY A 353 -26.92 -6.29 -18.16
N GLU A 354 -27.86 -5.34 -18.28
CA GLU A 354 -27.41 -3.96 -18.57
C GLU A 354 -26.62 -3.45 -17.35
N GLU A 355 -25.29 -3.67 -17.34
CA GLU A 355 -24.38 -2.99 -16.41
C GLU A 355 -24.64 -1.47 -16.52
N GLU A 356 -25.00 -0.81 -15.41
CA GLU A 356 -25.18 0.65 -15.43
C GLU A 356 -23.92 1.31 -16.01
N PRO A 357 -24.05 2.26 -16.95
CA PRO A 357 -22.91 2.78 -17.69
C PRO A 357 -21.89 3.38 -16.72
N THR A 358 -20.74 2.70 -16.59
CA THR A 358 -19.67 3.05 -15.68
C THR A 358 -18.74 4.10 -16.30
N ALA A 359 -18.16 4.98 -15.48
CA ALA A 359 -17.20 5.97 -15.95
C ALA A 359 -15.95 5.28 -16.54
N GLU A 360 -15.76 5.43 -17.86
CA GLU A 360 -14.65 4.87 -18.63
C GLU A 360 -14.08 5.93 -19.59
N TRP A 361 -12.76 6.02 -19.68
CA TRP A 361 -12.06 6.83 -20.67
C TRP A 361 -10.64 6.30 -20.93
N GLY A 362 -10.03 6.76 -22.01
CA GLY A 362 -8.68 6.37 -22.42
C GLY A 362 -8.36 6.81 -23.84
N ASN A 363 -7.27 6.29 -24.38
CA ASN A 363 -6.86 6.42 -25.76
C ASN A 363 -6.29 5.08 -26.27
N SER A 364 -5.49 5.05 -27.34
CA SER A 364 -4.98 3.79 -27.89
C SER A 364 -4.01 3.02 -26.97
N ILE A 365 -3.42 3.68 -25.97
CA ILE A 365 -2.39 3.09 -25.10
C ILE A 365 -2.81 2.90 -23.64
N TYR A 366 -3.76 3.68 -23.11
CA TYR A 366 -4.21 3.57 -21.71
C TYR A 366 -5.73 3.65 -21.58
N ARG A 367 -6.27 3.04 -20.52
CA ARG A 367 -7.68 3.12 -20.14
C ARG A 367 -7.84 3.15 -18.62
N VAL A 368 -8.81 3.94 -18.16
CA VAL A 368 -9.35 3.96 -16.79
C VAL A 368 -10.81 3.53 -16.87
N ARG A 369 -11.22 2.52 -16.09
CA ARG A 369 -12.62 2.11 -15.95
C ARG A 369 -13.00 1.96 -14.48
N PHE A 370 -14.05 2.64 -14.03
CA PHE A 370 -14.65 2.38 -12.71
C PHE A 370 -15.57 1.15 -12.78
N PRO A 371 -15.59 0.25 -11.78
CA PRO A 371 -16.44 -0.95 -11.79
C PRO A 371 -17.86 -0.72 -11.25
N GLY A 372 -18.25 0.53 -10.94
CA GLY A 372 -19.54 0.85 -10.34
C GLY A 372 -19.84 2.35 -10.34
N LYS A 373 -20.94 2.76 -9.67
CA LYS A 373 -21.37 4.16 -9.62
C LYS A 373 -20.29 5.06 -9.02
N THR A 374 -20.04 6.20 -9.68
CA THR A 374 -19.10 7.25 -9.27
C THR A 374 -19.84 8.48 -8.70
N PRO A 375 -19.14 9.42 -8.02
CA PRO A 375 -19.76 10.65 -7.53
C PRO A 375 -20.24 11.55 -8.66
N ASP A 376 -21.47 12.04 -8.58
CA ASP A 376 -22.08 12.87 -9.63
C ASP A 376 -21.31 14.20 -9.85
N ASP A 377 -20.68 14.74 -8.80
CA ASP A 377 -19.87 15.97 -8.80
C ASP A 377 -18.36 15.73 -9.04
N GLY A 378 -17.91 14.48 -9.14
CA GLY A 378 -16.50 14.10 -9.20
C GLY A 378 -15.75 14.17 -7.87
N VAL A 379 -16.41 14.43 -6.74
CA VAL A 379 -15.77 14.57 -5.43
C VAL A 379 -15.86 13.26 -4.64
N PHE A 380 -14.75 12.53 -4.61
CA PHE A 380 -14.63 11.21 -3.97
C PHE A 380 -14.80 11.27 -2.43
N ARG A 381 -16.01 10.95 -1.94
CA ARG A 381 -16.37 10.87 -0.52
C ARG A 381 -17.14 9.57 -0.22
N PRO A 382 -16.71 8.71 0.71
CA PRO A 382 -15.56 8.83 1.62
C PRO A 382 -14.21 8.86 0.87
N ALA A 383 -13.11 9.19 1.54
CA ALA A 383 -11.82 9.41 0.87
C ALA A 383 -11.06 8.14 0.44
N PHE A 384 -11.64 6.95 0.64
CA PHE A 384 -11.02 5.64 0.45
C PHE A 384 -11.98 4.69 -0.26
N GLY A 385 -11.46 3.60 -0.83
CA GLY A 385 -12.26 2.52 -1.44
C GLY A 385 -12.77 2.80 -2.86
N TRP A 386 -12.45 3.96 -3.44
CA TRP A 386 -12.79 4.30 -4.83
C TRP A 386 -11.92 3.55 -5.83
N LYS A 387 -12.30 2.30 -6.08
CA LYS A 387 -11.63 1.38 -7.01
C LYS A 387 -11.83 1.84 -8.46
N TYR A 388 -10.76 1.80 -9.24
CA TYR A 388 -10.81 1.80 -10.71
C TYR A 388 -9.81 0.79 -11.26
N ASN A 389 -10.09 0.22 -12.42
CA ASN A 389 -9.14 -0.64 -13.13
C ASN A 389 -8.32 0.25 -14.07
N PHE A 390 -6.99 0.15 -13.96
CA PHE A 390 -6.05 0.82 -14.85
C PHE A 390 -5.45 -0.16 -15.85
N PHE A 391 -5.50 0.22 -17.13
CA PHE A 391 -4.84 -0.48 -18.23
C PHE A 391 -3.82 0.44 -18.88
N LEU A 392 -2.63 -0.09 -19.15
CA LEU A 392 -1.58 0.58 -19.91
C LEU A 392 -0.84 -0.47 -20.74
N ASP A 393 -0.87 -0.32 -22.06
CA ASP A 393 -0.32 -1.31 -22.99
C ASP A 393 1.13 -1.65 -22.63
N GLU A 394 1.45 -2.94 -22.69
CA GLU A 394 2.75 -3.51 -22.36
C GLU A 394 3.27 -3.28 -20.92
N ALA A 395 2.46 -2.73 -20.00
CA ALA A 395 2.92 -2.36 -18.65
C ALA A 395 1.97 -2.76 -17.52
N VAL A 396 0.67 -2.58 -17.69
CA VAL A 396 -0.37 -2.83 -16.68
C VAL A 396 -1.61 -3.42 -17.35
N GLU A 397 -2.05 -4.58 -16.92
CA GLU A 397 -3.18 -5.33 -17.50
C GLU A 397 -4.34 -5.32 -16.50
N GLU A 398 -5.21 -4.31 -16.61
CA GLU A 398 -6.44 -4.11 -15.80
C GLU A 398 -6.24 -4.30 -14.29
N VAL A 399 -5.19 -3.69 -13.75
CA VAL A 399 -4.86 -3.77 -12.33
C VAL A 399 -5.79 -2.84 -11.53
N PRO A 400 -6.33 -3.30 -10.38
CA PRO A 400 -7.14 -2.47 -9.52
C PRO A 400 -6.27 -1.44 -8.78
N GLU A 401 -6.59 -0.17 -8.99
CA GLU A 401 -6.03 0.98 -8.31
C GLU A 401 -7.13 1.71 -7.53
N TYR A 402 -6.75 2.59 -6.60
CA TYR A 402 -7.70 3.38 -5.81
C TYR A 402 -7.42 4.87 -5.97
N VAL A 403 -8.48 5.68 -6.03
CA VAL A 403 -8.35 7.13 -6.07
C VAL A 403 -7.72 7.61 -4.77
N VAL A 404 -6.78 8.55 -4.86
CA VAL A 404 -6.11 9.21 -3.73
C VAL A 404 -6.55 10.67 -3.70
N PRO A 405 -7.66 11.04 -3.02
CA PRO A 405 -8.14 12.42 -3.01
C PRO A 405 -7.09 13.32 -2.33
N TRP A 406 -6.44 14.19 -3.12
CA TRP A 406 -5.18 14.81 -2.72
C TRP A 406 -5.25 15.56 -1.39
N GLU A 407 -6.28 16.38 -1.18
CA GLU A 407 -6.45 17.15 0.06
C GLU A 407 -6.75 16.26 1.28
N ALA A 408 -7.41 15.11 1.09
CA ALA A 408 -7.59 14.14 2.16
C ALA A 408 -6.27 13.45 2.51
N PHE A 409 -5.47 13.07 1.51
CA PHE A 409 -4.13 12.53 1.71
C PHE A 409 -3.19 13.53 2.40
N ARG A 410 -3.18 14.80 2.00
CA ARG A 410 -2.40 15.87 2.64
C ARG A 410 -2.78 16.01 4.13
N ALA A 411 -4.07 16.11 4.44
CA ALA A 411 -4.54 16.20 5.82
C ALA A 411 -4.19 14.95 6.65
N LEU A 412 -4.26 13.75 6.05
CA LEU A 412 -3.82 12.51 6.69
C LEU A 412 -2.31 12.49 6.92
N ALA A 413 -1.49 13.07 6.04
CA ALA A 413 -0.04 13.12 6.21
C ALA A 413 0.38 14.07 7.36
N GLU A 414 -0.37 15.14 7.58
CA GLU A 414 -0.17 16.09 8.69
C GLU A 414 -0.31 15.41 10.08
N ASP A 415 -1.22 14.43 10.23
CA ASP A 415 -1.33 13.57 11.45
C ASP A 415 -0.01 12.88 11.82
N TYR A 416 0.91 12.69 10.85
CA TYR A 416 2.19 11.98 11.00
C TYR A 416 3.42 12.89 10.90
N ASN A 417 3.25 14.20 11.08
CA ASN A 417 4.31 15.22 10.97
C ASN A 417 4.97 15.27 9.58
N LEU A 418 4.21 15.05 8.52
CA LEU A 418 4.65 15.21 7.14
C LEU A 418 4.02 16.47 6.56
N GLU A 419 4.82 17.53 6.36
CA GLU A 419 4.39 18.79 5.76
C GLU A 419 4.66 18.80 4.26
N LEU A 420 3.70 19.30 3.46
CA LEU A 420 3.81 19.32 2.01
C LEU A 420 4.85 20.35 1.54
N GLN A 421 5.90 19.89 0.85
CA GLN A 421 6.92 20.75 0.25
C GLN A 421 6.68 20.99 -1.25
N PHE A 422 6.18 19.97 -1.96
CA PHE A 422 6.03 19.98 -3.41
C PHE A 422 4.87 19.07 -3.85
N HIS A 423 4.03 19.57 -4.75
CA HIS A 423 3.01 18.82 -5.47
C HIS A 423 2.83 19.48 -6.84
N ARG A 424 3.06 18.73 -7.93
CA ARG A 424 2.88 19.18 -9.32
C ARG A 424 2.53 18.05 -10.26
N THR A 425 1.73 18.33 -11.28
CA THR A 425 1.47 17.43 -12.40
C THR A 425 2.74 17.19 -13.21
N PHE A 426 2.87 16.03 -13.86
CA PHE A 426 4.05 15.72 -14.67
C PHE A 426 4.35 16.78 -15.77
N PRO A 427 3.37 17.40 -16.46
CA PRO A 427 3.63 18.51 -17.37
C PRO A 427 4.21 19.76 -16.70
N GLU A 428 3.79 20.11 -15.48
CA GLU A 428 4.38 21.24 -14.74
C GLU A 428 5.80 20.94 -14.25
N ILE A 429 6.10 19.67 -13.93
CA ILE A 429 7.48 19.23 -13.64
C ILE A 429 8.32 19.32 -14.90
N TRP A 430 7.80 18.88 -16.05
CA TRP A 430 8.47 19.05 -17.34
C TRP A 430 8.79 20.51 -17.64
N GLU A 431 7.82 21.41 -17.55
CA GLU A 431 8.04 22.83 -17.87
C GLU A 431 9.06 23.48 -16.93
N ALA A 432 9.03 23.13 -15.65
CA ALA A 432 9.97 23.67 -14.65
C ALA A 432 11.40 23.13 -14.80
N GLU A 433 11.58 21.88 -15.23
CA GLU A 433 12.87 21.17 -15.14
C GLU A 433 13.56 20.94 -16.50
N LYS A 434 12.86 21.11 -17.64
CA LYS A 434 13.40 20.84 -18.99
C LYS A 434 14.64 21.67 -19.35
N ASP A 435 14.78 22.87 -18.79
CA ASP A 435 15.86 23.81 -19.12
C ASP A 435 16.85 24.01 -17.96
N ASP A 436 16.76 23.17 -16.92
CA ASP A 436 17.76 23.07 -15.87
C ASP A 436 19.12 22.61 -16.42
N ARG A 437 20.20 23.11 -15.81
CA ARG A 437 21.58 22.87 -16.23
C ARG A 437 22.01 21.39 -16.22
N GLU A 438 21.42 20.56 -15.36
CA GLU A 438 21.76 19.15 -15.20
C GLU A 438 20.66 18.23 -15.75
N LEU A 439 19.39 18.56 -15.44
CA LEU A 439 18.22 17.77 -15.83
C LEU A 439 17.81 17.99 -17.29
N GLY A 440 17.99 19.19 -17.84
CA GLY A 440 17.73 19.48 -19.24
C GLY A 440 18.60 18.65 -20.18
N PRO A 441 19.94 18.65 -20.05
CA PRO A 441 20.82 17.74 -20.78
C PRO A 441 20.56 16.25 -20.50
N LEU A 442 19.97 15.89 -19.34
CA LEU A 442 19.55 14.51 -19.07
C LEU A 442 18.35 14.11 -19.92
N SER A 443 17.38 15.00 -20.13
CA SER A 443 16.19 14.74 -20.97
C SER A 443 16.61 14.35 -22.41
N GLU A 444 17.58 15.07 -22.97
CA GLU A 444 18.16 14.83 -24.30
C GLU A 444 18.96 13.52 -24.37
N ARG A 445 19.70 13.17 -23.31
CA ARG A 445 20.43 11.90 -23.22
C ARG A 445 19.51 10.69 -23.09
N MET A 446 18.35 10.87 -22.46
CA MET A 446 17.35 9.82 -22.28
C MET A 446 16.44 9.66 -23.50
N GLY A 447 16.36 10.67 -24.38
CA GLY A 447 15.48 10.68 -25.55
C GLY A 447 14.06 11.17 -25.25
N VAL A 448 13.90 12.03 -24.23
CA VAL A 448 12.61 12.67 -23.90
C VAL A 448 12.29 13.79 -24.90
N ARG A 449 13.32 14.55 -25.29
CA ARG A 449 13.27 15.59 -26.33
C ARG A 449 14.47 15.51 -27.26
N GLU A 450 14.39 16.18 -28.40
CA GLU A 450 15.52 16.35 -29.31
C GLU A 450 16.67 17.16 -28.68
N ARG A 451 17.88 16.95 -29.20
CA ARG A 451 19.10 17.59 -28.68
C ARG A 451 19.09 19.10 -28.89
N GLY A 452 19.71 19.83 -27.96
CA GLY A 452 19.84 21.28 -28.03
C GLY A 452 18.53 22.03 -27.73
N GLY A 453 17.70 21.50 -26.83
CA GLY A 453 16.42 22.12 -26.48
C GLY A 453 15.32 21.96 -27.54
N GLY A 454 15.38 20.92 -28.38
CA GLY A 454 14.38 20.66 -29.41
C GLY A 454 13.05 20.10 -28.86
N PRO A 455 12.09 19.76 -29.75
CA PRO A 455 10.75 19.31 -29.35
C PRO A 455 10.75 17.98 -28.57
N LEU A 456 9.65 17.73 -27.85
CA LEU A 456 9.38 16.44 -27.22
C LEU A 456 9.34 15.31 -28.25
N LEU A 457 9.85 14.15 -27.84
CA LEU A 457 9.83 12.88 -28.59
C LEU A 457 8.78 11.89 -28.06
N VAL A 458 7.82 12.42 -27.31
CA VAL A 458 6.70 11.72 -26.68
C VAL A 458 5.44 12.08 -27.49
N SER A 459 4.62 11.10 -27.86
CA SER A 459 3.40 11.37 -28.64
C SER A 459 2.32 12.07 -27.81
N ASP A 460 1.31 12.66 -28.44
CA ASP A 460 0.19 13.28 -27.74
C ASP A 460 -0.58 12.28 -26.86
N GLU A 461 -0.78 11.04 -27.35
CA GLU A 461 -1.41 9.96 -26.56
C GLU A 461 -0.55 9.52 -25.36
N GLU A 462 0.78 9.47 -25.55
CA GLU A 462 1.74 9.20 -24.46
C GLU A 462 1.78 10.34 -23.45
N MET A 463 1.67 11.60 -23.91
CA MET A 463 1.61 12.77 -23.03
C MET A 463 0.28 12.86 -22.28
N GLU A 464 -0.85 12.47 -22.88
CA GLU A 464 -2.12 12.36 -22.15
C GLU A 464 -2.01 11.32 -21.01
N ALA A 465 -1.47 10.14 -21.29
CA ALA A 465 -1.23 9.10 -20.29
C ALA A 465 -0.22 9.54 -19.21
N ALA A 466 0.80 10.33 -19.55
CA ALA A 466 1.74 10.90 -18.59
C ALA A 466 1.11 12.00 -17.71
N SER A 467 0.22 12.80 -18.27
CA SER A 467 -0.47 13.92 -17.60
C SER A 467 -1.49 13.47 -16.55
N PHE A 468 -1.83 12.18 -16.55
CA PHE A 468 -2.63 11.54 -15.50
C PHE A 468 -1.93 11.53 -14.12
N TYR A 469 -0.62 11.76 -14.07
CA TYR A 469 0.17 11.62 -12.84
C TYR A 469 0.68 12.95 -12.26
N VAL A 470 0.79 12.98 -10.93
CA VAL A 470 1.45 14.02 -10.14
C VAL A 470 2.68 13.46 -9.42
N GLY A 471 3.69 14.32 -9.22
CA GLY A 471 4.83 14.06 -8.34
C GLY A 471 4.74 14.90 -7.07
N PHE A 472 5.20 14.37 -5.94
CA PHE A 472 5.17 15.06 -4.65
C PHE A 472 6.44 14.88 -3.81
N CYS A 473 6.62 15.80 -2.86
CA CYS A 473 7.56 15.69 -1.74
C CYS A 473 6.90 16.23 -0.46
N PHE A 474 6.92 15.45 0.61
CA PHE A 474 6.67 15.90 1.99
C PHE A 474 7.97 15.91 2.79
N TYR A 475 8.03 16.78 3.80
CA TYR A 475 9.14 16.94 4.72
C TYR A 475 8.72 16.50 6.13
N LYS A 476 9.55 15.69 6.80
CA LYS A 476 9.31 15.23 8.18
C LYS A 476 9.74 16.30 9.18
N VAL A 477 8.78 16.97 9.82
CA VAL A 477 9.03 17.98 10.87
C VAL A 477 9.27 17.40 12.26
#